data_AF-A0A7Y7NDB5-F1
#
_entry.id   AF-A0A7Y7NDB5-F1
#
_cell.length_a   1.000
_cell.length_b   1.000
_cell.length_c   1.000
_cell.angle_alpha   90.00
_cell.angle_beta   90.00
_cell.angle_gamma   90.00
#
_symmetry.space_group_name_H-M   'P 1'
#
loop_
_entity.id
_entity.type
_entity.pdbx_description
1 polymer ?
#
loop_
_entity_poly.entity_id
_entity_poly.type
_entity_poly.pdbx_seq_one_letter_code
_entity_poly.pdbx_strand_id
1 'polypeptide(L)'
;MTYLISLRKVVTFFVLTVVLCVIGTASVSAEIVADHTRTAAIPDSAVNLAKSTLHIAYGHTSHGSQLVTGMSALMAHNSLYSFSSGGSGGALDLRDYAMGGDVGYYPDWVNNTRAYLGSPLPATGRGAAQPLINVVIWSWCGQASGLTSQQMISNYLAPMTQLEAEYPGIKFVYMTGHLDGSGSTGNLNLRNNQIREYVRLNNKILFDFNDIESYDPGNVEYLSKMANDNCDYDSDNNGSLDKNWAVNWIAANPSSDLTHLATTHCGDCAHSQKLNCIQKGRAVWWLWARLAGWNETYPLTVSKVGSGVGTLSSDPEGIDCGTDCSESYSSDTTVTLTATPEAGSHFSGWGGSCTGSGSCAPVMSSTRTVTAEFSINDDVRIIDTPYGTLANAYSHAQEGSIIKSRAMTFVENLDLSREIGVTLQGGYLSGFGSISDFTILDGVLNIAGGGVTLDRLVVK
;
A
#
# COMPACT_ATOMS: atom_id res chain seq x y z
N MET A 1 55.83 68.87 -5.34
CA MET A 1 54.82 69.94 -5.47
C MET A 1 53.71 69.38 -6.35
N THR A 2 52.50 69.39 -5.81
CA THR A 2 51.34 68.55 -6.12
C THR A 2 50.67 68.92 -7.46
N TYR A 3 50.24 67.94 -8.25
CA TYR A 3 49.19 68.12 -9.28
C TYR A 3 48.22 66.94 -9.28
N LEU A 4 46.92 67.28 -9.23
CA LEU A 4 45.76 66.41 -9.24
C LEU A 4 45.58 65.69 -10.59
N ILE A 5 45.12 64.43 -10.57
CA ILE A 5 44.32 63.85 -11.67
C ILE A 5 43.15 63.04 -11.10
N SER A 6 41.98 63.34 -11.66
CA SER A 6 40.62 62.88 -11.39
C SER A 6 40.41 61.37 -11.59
N LEU A 7 39.77 60.70 -10.61
CA LEU A 7 39.14 59.39 -10.81
C LEU A 7 37.66 59.57 -11.21
N ARG A 8 37.31 59.11 -12.41
CA ARG A 8 35.91 58.88 -12.83
C ARG A 8 35.43 57.52 -12.32
N LYS A 9 34.26 57.53 -11.68
CA LYS A 9 33.50 56.35 -11.25
C LYS A 9 33.06 55.51 -12.45
N VAL A 10 33.24 54.20 -12.37
CA VAL A 10 32.49 53.21 -13.16
C VAL A 10 31.75 52.33 -12.15
N VAL A 11 30.42 52.42 -12.16
CA VAL A 11 29.53 51.56 -11.37
C VAL A 11 29.08 50.44 -12.30
N THR A 12 29.53 49.22 -12.03
CA THR A 12 29.11 48.02 -12.77
C THR A 12 27.98 47.34 -12.00
N PHE A 13 26.77 47.35 -12.55
CA PHE A 13 25.62 46.60 -12.01
C PHE A 13 25.77 45.11 -12.38
N PHE A 14 25.91 44.24 -11.37
CA PHE A 14 25.73 42.79 -11.54
C PHE A 14 24.24 42.47 -11.42
N VAL A 15 23.61 42.06 -12.53
CA VAL A 15 22.27 41.46 -12.50
C VAL A 15 22.47 39.97 -12.19
N LEU A 16 22.13 39.56 -10.97
CA LEU A 16 22.14 38.17 -10.55
C LEU A 16 20.83 37.51 -10.98
N THR A 17 20.85 36.80 -12.12
CA THR A 17 19.69 36.00 -12.56
C THR A 17 19.60 34.75 -11.69
N VAL A 18 18.73 34.77 -10.68
CA VAL A 18 18.39 33.57 -9.90
C VAL A 18 17.53 32.67 -10.79
N VAL A 19 18.12 31.61 -11.34
CA VAL A 19 17.38 30.52 -11.97
C VAL A 19 16.76 29.71 -10.82
N LEU A 20 15.48 29.94 -10.54
CA LEU A 20 14.68 29.03 -9.72
C LEU A 20 14.56 27.71 -10.49
N CYS A 21 15.40 26.73 -10.15
CA CYS A 21 15.19 25.36 -10.56
C CYS A 21 13.98 24.86 -9.77
N VAL A 22 12.81 24.85 -10.41
CA VAL A 22 11.65 24.11 -9.90
C VAL A 22 12.03 22.64 -10.03
N ILE A 23 12.57 22.06 -8.96
CA ILE A 23 12.66 20.62 -8.83
C ILE A 23 11.21 20.16 -8.70
N GLY A 24 10.57 19.89 -9.83
CA GLY A 24 9.36 19.10 -9.84
C GLY A 24 9.72 17.78 -9.16
N THR A 25 9.04 17.46 -8.07
CA THR A 25 9.05 16.11 -7.54
C THR A 25 8.48 15.22 -8.63
N ALA A 26 9.34 14.67 -9.48
CA ALA A 26 8.97 13.57 -10.34
C ALA A 26 8.52 12.46 -9.39
N SER A 27 7.22 12.20 -9.34
CA SER A 27 6.68 11.01 -8.70
C SER A 27 7.40 9.84 -9.35
N VAL A 28 8.32 9.22 -8.60
CA VAL A 28 8.94 7.97 -9.01
C VAL A 28 7.78 7.00 -9.13
N SER A 29 7.43 6.59 -10.36
CA SER A 29 6.42 5.57 -10.56
C SER A 29 6.86 4.34 -9.77
N ALA A 30 6.08 3.93 -8.79
CA ALA A 30 6.34 2.70 -8.06
C ALA A 30 6.28 1.49 -9.01
N GLU A 31 6.95 0.40 -8.66
CA GLU A 31 6.79 -0.87 -9.36
C GLU A 31 5.31 -1.31 -9.37
N ILE A 32 4.91 -2.04 -10.42
CA ILE A 32 3.57 -2.65 -10.50
C ILE A 32 3.75 -4.15 -10.52
N VAL A 33 3.39 -4.82 -9.43
CA VAL A 33 3.58 -6.27 -9.27
C VAL A 33 2.22 -6.96 -9.11
N ALA A 34 1.86 -7.79 -10.07
CA ALA A 34 0.72 -8.69 -9.98
C ALA A 34 1.17 -10.04 -9.40
N ASP A 35 0.85 -10.27 -8.13
CA ASP A 35 1.26 -11.41 -7.30
C ASP A 35 0.04 -12.07 -6.62
N HIS A 36 0.24 -13.07 -5.75
CA HIS A 36 -0.83 -13.79 -5.05
C HIS A 36 -1.67 -12.89 -4.12
N THR A 37 -1.12 -11.75 -3.68
CA THR A 37 -1.79 -10.85 -2.73
C THR A 37 -2.83 -9.95 -3.40
N ARG A 38 -2.83 -9.86 -4.73
CA ARG A 38 -3.76 -9.03 -5.53
C ARG A 38 -5.15 -9.63 -5.61
N THR A 39 -5.81 -9.65 -4.46
CA THR A 39 -7.11 -10.31 -4.21
C THR A 39 -8.29 -9.35 -4.21
N ALA A 40 -8.04 -8.04 -4.24
CA ALA A 40 -9.08 -7.01 -4.19
C ALA A 40 -10.04 -7.09 -5.39
N ALA A 41 -11.29 -6.72 -5.14
CA ALA A 41 -12.27 -6.58 -6.20
C ALA A 41 -11.88 -5.40 -7.12
N ILE A 42 -11.85 -5.66 -8.42
CA ILE A 42 -11.58 -4.65 -9.43
C ILE A 42 -12.89 -3.92 -9.71
N PRO A 43 -12.99 -2.59 -9.52
CA PRO A 43 -14.21 -1.86 -9.84
C PRO A 43 -14.59 -1.98 -11.31
N ASP A 44 -15.89 -2.04 -11.62
CA ASP A 44 -16.37 -2.10 -13.01
C ASP A 44 -15.83 -0.95 -13.87
N SER A 45 -15.66 0.24 -13.29
CA SER A 45 -15.06 1.40 -13.96
C SER A 45 -13.60 1.15 -14.36
N ALA A 46 -12.82 0.47 -13.51
CA ALA A 46 -11.44 0.11 -13.77
C ALA A 46 -11.33 -0.97 -14.86
N VAL A 47 -12.22 -1.96 -14.85
CA VAL A 47 -12.31 -2.97 -15.93
C VAL A 47 -12.64 -2.30 -17.26
N ASN A 48 -13.65 -1.43 -17.29
CA ASN A 48 -14.01 -0.71 -18.52
C ASN A 48 -12.93 0.27 -18.99
N LEU A 49 -12.17 0.88 -18.06
CA LEU A 49 -11.00 1.68 -18.39
C LEU A 49 -9.93 0.84 -19.08
N ALA A 50 -9.64 -0.37 -18.58
CA ALA A 50 -8.71 -1.28 -19.23
C ALA A 50 -9.17 -1.66 -20.64
N LYS A 51 -10.45 -2.01 -20.82
CA LYS A 51 -11.01 -2.38 -22.13
C LYS A 51 -10.93 -1.27 -23.16
N SER A 52 -11.06 -0.01 -22.74
CA SER A 52 -11.05 1.15 -23.63
C SER A 52 -9.66 1.73 -23.92
N THR A 53 -8.65 1.40 -23.10
CA THR A 53 -7.32 2.03 -23.18
C THR A 53 -6.20 1.09 -23.57
N LEU A 54 -6.32 -0.21 -23.29
CA LEU A 54 -5.24 -1.16 -23.49
C LEU A 54 -5.40 -1.95 -24.79
N HIS A 55 -4.27 -2.06 -25.49
CA HIS A 55 -4.08 -2.90 -26.67
C HIS A 55 -2.84 -3.75 -26.42
N ILE A 56 -3.07 -5.01 -26.08
CA ILE A 56 -2.07 -5.91 -25.51
C ILE A 56 -1.62 -6.90 -26.58
N ALA A 57 -0.31 -6.97 -26.81
CA ALA A 57 0.31 -8.03 -27.58
C ALA A 57 0.87 -9.08 -26.62
N TYR A 58 0.42 -10.33 -26.76
CA TYR A 58 0.84 -11.42 -25.89
C TYR A 58 1.62 -12.49 -26.67
N GLY A 59 2.87 -12.73 -26.25
CA GLY A 59 3.68 -13.86 -26.68
C GLY A 59 3.37 -15.09 -25.82
N HIS A 60 2.59 -16.02 -26.38
CA HIS A 60 1.94 -17.12 -25.67
C HIS A 60 2.74 -18.43 -25.76
N THR A 61 2.81 -19.16 -24.63
CA THR A 61 3.38 -20.51 -24.52
C THR A 61 2.40 -21.49 -23.87
N SER A 62 2.79 -22.76 -23.71
CA SER A 62 1.95 -23.73 -22.97
C SER A 62 1.67 -23.26 -21.53
N HIS A 63 2.67 -22.81 -20.77
CA HIS A 63 2.45 -22.18 -19.45
C HIS A 63 1.72 -20.83 -19.56
N GLY A 64 1.96 -20.07 -20.63
CA GLY A 64 1.25 -18.82 -20.89
C GLY A 64 -0.26 -18.98 -21.08
N SER A 65 -0.71 -20.12 -21.62
CA SER A 65 -2.13 -20.44 -21.78
C SER A 65 -2.92 -20.34 -20.47
N GLN A 66 -2.26 -20.51 -19.32
CA GLN A 66 -2.91 -20.45 -18.02
C GLN A 66 -3.53 -19.08 -17.71
N LEU A 67 -2.93 -17.97 -18.17
CA LEU A 67 -3.49 -16.63 -18.03
C LEU A 67 -4.78 -16.52 -18.84
N VAL A 68 -4.73 -16.94 -20.11
CA VAL A 68 -5.86 -16.87 -21.04
C VAL A 68 -7.00 -17.80 -20.60
N THR A 69 -6.69 -19.01 -20.11
CA THR A 69 -7.68 -19.93 -19.53
C THR A 69 -8.35 -19.32 -18.31
N GLY A 70 -7.58 -18.71 -17.41
CA GLY A 70 -8.11 -17.99 -16.25
C GLY A 70 -9.01 -16.82 -16.63
N MET A 71 -8.56 -15.97 -17.57
CA MET A 71 -9.36 -14.86 -18.10
C MET A 71 -10.65 -15.36 -18.77
N SER A 72 -10.58 -16.47 -19.51
CA SER A 72 -11.74 -17.07 -20.18
C SER A 72 -12.80 -17.55 -19.20
N ALA A 73 -12.37 -18.11 -18.07
CA ALA A 73 -13.29 -18.52 -17.01
C ALA A 73 -14.01 -17.31 -16.39
N LEU A 74 -13.29 -16.20 -16.14
CA LEU A 74 -13.89 -14.96 -15.66
C LEU A 74 -14.87 -14.36 -16.66
N MET A 75 -14.53 -14.35 -17.95
CA MET A 75 -15.41 -13.93 -19.04
C MET A 75 -16.70 -14.79 -19.10
N ALA A 76 -16.56 -16.10 -18.97
CA ALA A 76 -17.70 -17.04 -18.99
C ALA A 76 -18.62 -16.87 -17.79
N HIS A 77 -18.07 -16.48 -16.63
CA HIS A 77 -18.82 -16.17 -15.43
C HIS A 77 -19.48 -14.79 -15.47
N ASN A 78 -18.77 -13.77 -15.96
CA ASN A 78 -19.24 -12.39 -16.06
C ASN A 78 -18.69 -11.70 -17.32
N SER A 79 -19.60 -11.35 -18.23
CA SER A 79 -19.30 -10.72 -19.52
C SER A 79 -18.56 -9.37 -19.43
N LEU A 80 -18.52 -8.73 -18.26
CA LEU A 80 -17.68 -7.56 -17.99
C LEU A 80 -16.22 -7.82 -18.35
N TYR A 81 -15.72 -9.02 -18.01
CA TYR A 81 -14.35 -9.50 -18.26
C TYR A 81 -14.15 -10.05 -19.68
N SER A 82 -14.93 -9.60 -20.65
CA SER A 82 -14.74 -9.96 -22.06
C SER A 82 -13.42 -9.43 -22.61
N PHE A 83 -12.71 -10.29 -23.33
CA PHE A 83 -11.51 -9.96 -24.10
C PHE A 83 -11.57 -10.63 -25.47
N SER A 84 -10.95 -10.01 -26.47
CA SER A 84 -10.83 -10.58 -27.82
C SER A 84 -9.68 -9.91 -28.56
N SER A 85 -9.14 -10.58 -29.58
CA SER A 85 -8.16 -9.95 -30.47
C SER A 85 -8.84 -8.79 -31.23
N GLY A 86 -8.32 -7.58 -31.06
CA GLY A 86 -8.87 -6.35 -31.64
C GLY A 86 -9.97 -5.68 -30.81
N GLY A 87 -10.35 -6.21 -29.64
CA GLY A 87 -11.31 -5.55 -28.74
C GLY A 87 -12.74 -5.48 -29.27
N SER A 88 -13.14 -6.47 -30.09
CA SER A 88 -14.47 -6.53 -30.69
C SER A 88 -15.59 -6.48 -29.63
N GLY A 89 -16.70 -5.79 -29.94
CA GLY A 89 -17.84 -5.68 -29.02
C GLY A 89 -17.55 -4.91 -27.72
N GLY A 90 -16.49 -4.10 -27.68
CA GLY A 90 -16.08 -3.38 -26.48
C GLY A 90 -15.35 -4.25 -25.46
N ALA A 91 -14.83 -5.41 -25.89
CA ALA A 91 -13.96 -6.29 -25.12
C ALA A 91 -12.54 -5.69 -24.98
N LEU A 92 -11.75 -6.17 -24.01
CA LEU A 92 -10.32 -5.85 -23.92
C LEU A 92 -9.61 -6.35 -25.19
N ASP A 93 -8.81 -5.49 -25.84
CA ASP A 93 -7.95 -5.89 -26.98
C ASP A 93 -6.74 -6.66 -26.45
N LEU A 94 -6.88 -7.99 -26.37
CA LEU A 94 -5.80 -8.92 -26.07
C LEU A 94 -5.53 -9.78 -27.30
N ARG A 95 -4.41 -9.52 -27.94
CA ARG A 95 -3.94 -10.24 -29.13
C ARG A 95 -3.10 -11.41 -28.69
N ASP A 96 -3.79 -12.50 -28.41
CA ASP A 96 -3.17 -13.77 -28.10
C ASP A 96 -2.38 -14.30 -29.31
N TYR A 97 -1.23 -14.94 -29.06
CA TYR A 97 -0.27 -15.34 -30.09
C TYR A 97 0.18 -14.20 -31.02
N ALA A 98 0.27 -12.97 -30.52
CA ALA A 98 0.74 -11.83 -31.31
C ALA A 98 2.15 -12.04 -31.86
N MET A 99 3.01 -12.72 -31.10
CA MET A 99 4.37 -13.06 -31.48
C MET A 99 4.61 -14.55 -31.21
N GLY A 100 5.37 -15.21 -32.10
CA GLY A 100 5.68 -16.64 -31.98
C GLY A 100 6.90 -16.93 -31.10
N GLY A 101 6.91 -18.11 -30.47
CA GLY A 101 8.00 -18.59 -29.62
C GLY A 101 7.82 -18.27 -28.15
N ASP A 102 8.91 -18.34 -27.39
CA ASP A 102 8.94 -17.97 -25.98
C ASP A 102 10.19 -17.15 -25.64
N VAL A 103 10.13 -16.43 -24.53
CA VAL A 103 11.19 -15.50 -24.10
C VAL A 103 12.45 -16.21 -23.57
N GLY A 104 12.41 -17.54 -23.42
CA GLY A 104 13.58 -18.37 -23.16
C GLY A 104 14.51 -18.50 -24.37
N TYR A 105 14.04 -18.24 -25.59
CA TYR A 105 14.84 -18.31 -26.82
C TYR A 105 15.33 -16.93 -27.26
N TYR A 106 16.46 -16.49 -26.70
CA TYR A 106 17.17 -15.29 -27.16
C TYR A 106 18.12 -15.60 -28.32
N PRO A 107 18.17 -14.77 -29.39
CA PRO A 107 17.53 -13.46 -29.56
C PRO A 107 16.14 -13.49 -30.23
N ASP A 108 15.57 -14.67 -30.49
CA ASP A 108 14.38 -14.83 -31.33
C ASP A 108 13.17 -14.07 -30.80
N TRP A 109 12.86 -14.13 -29.49
CA TRP A 109 11.71 -13.41 -28.93
C TRP A 109 11.83 -11.87 -29.09
N VAL A 110 13.05 -11.34 -29.00
CA VAL A 110 13.33 -9.91 -29.20
C VAL A 110 13.13 -9.54 -30.67
N ASN A 111 13.65 -10.38 -31.57
CA ASN A 111 13.51 -10.18 -33.01
C ASN A 111 12.04 -10.26 -33.44
N ASN A 112 11.29 -11.22 -32.88
CA ASN A 112 9.86 -11.38 -33.13
C ASN A 112 9.07 -10.17 -32.61
N THR A 113 9.45 -9.62 -31.45
CA THR A 113 8.84 -8.38 -30.92
C THR A 113 9.07 -7.20 -31.87
N ARG A 114 10.31 -6.98 -32.32
CA ARG A 114 10.64 -5.90 -33.27
C ARG A 114 9.96 -6.09 -34.62
N ALA A 115 9.91 -7.33 -35.13
CA ALA A 115 9.23 -7.65 -36.38
C ALA A 115 7.71 -7.40 -36.28
N TYR A 116 7.10 -7.75 -35.16
CA TYR A 116 5.68 -7.51 -34.91
C TYR A 116 5.36 -6.03 -34.81
N LEU A 117 6.13 -5.26 -34.03
CA LEU A 117 5.90 -3.84 -33.81
C LEU A 117 6.31 -2.97 -35.00
N GLY A 118 7.32 -3.36 -35.76
CA GLY A 118 7.97 -2.52 -36.78
C GLY A 118 8.75 -1.36 -36.15
N SER A 119 9.27 -0.44 -36.97
CA SER A 119 10.06 0.70 -36.47
C SER A 119 9.27 1.59 -35.49
N PRO A 120 9.90 2.17 -34.46
CA PRO A 120 9.21 3.04 -33.51
C PRO A 120 8.76 4.36 -34.16
N LEU A 121 7.54 4.77 -33.87
CA LEU A 121 6.95 6.04 -34.29
C LEU A 121 7.38 7.16 -33.34
N PRO A 122 8.01 8.25 -33.82
CA PRO A 122 8.47 9.33 -32.95
C PRO A 122 7.35 10.01 -32.15
N ALA A 123 6.13 10.06 -32.70
CA ALA A 123 5.01 10.77 -32.07
C ALA A 123 4.42 10.03 -30.86
N THR A 124 4.44 8.70 -30.87
CA THR A 124 3.78 7.88 -29.85
C THR A 124 4.75 7.01 -29.05
N GLY A 125 5.96 6.78 -29.56
CA GLY A 125 6.89 5.79 -29.01
C GLY A 125 6.44 4.34 -29.22
N ARG A 126 5.46 4.08 -30.08
CA ARG A 126 4.91 2.74 -30.39
C ARG A 126 5.37 2.24 -31.75
N GLY A 127 5.13 0.97 -32.06
CA GLY A 127 5.51 0.38 -33.34
C GLY A 127 4.71 0.89 -34.54
N ALA A 128 5.36 1.17 -35.68
CA ALA A 128 4.72 1.62 -36.91
C ALA A 128 3.83 0.55 -37.56
N ALA A 129 4.15 -0.73 -37.40
CA ALA A 129 3.31 -1.83 -37.88
C ALA A 129 2.11 -2.09 -36.96
N GLN A 130 2.23 -1.71 -35.68
CA GLN A 130 1.20 -1.92 -34.65
C GLN A 130 0.99 -0.65 -33.80
N PRO A 131 0.45 0.43 -34.38
CA PRO A 131 0.43 1.76 -33.75
C PRO A 131 -0.45 1.85 -32.50
N LEU A 132 -1.39 0.91 -32.34
CA LEU A 132 -2.28 0.86 -31.17
C LEU A 132 -1.66 0.14 -29.98
N ILE A 133 -0.79 -0.85 -30.21
CA ILE A 133 -0.23 -1.68 -29.14
C ILE A 133 0.54 -0.82 -28.16
N ASN A 134 0.14 -0.92 -26.90
CA ASN A 134 0.70 -0.14 -25.79
C ASN A 134 1.08 -0.98 -24.58
N VAL A 135 0.88 -2.30 -24.65
CA VAL A 135 1.37 -3.28 -23.68
C VAL A 135 1.91 -4.49 -24.42
N VAL A 136 3.08 -4.98 -24.00
CA VAL A 136 3.68 -6.22 -24.48
C VAL A 136 4.00 -7.10 -23.27
N ILE A 137 3.58 -8.35 -23.33
CA ILE A 137 3.90 -9.38 -22.34
C ILE A 137 4.32 -10.66 -23.05
N TRP A 138 5.28 -11.38 -22.47
CA TRP A 138 5.77 -12.66 -22.97
C TRP A 138 5.73 -13.70 -21.86
N SER A 139 5.36 -14.94 -22.19
CA SER A 139 5.51 -16.09 -21.29
C SER A 139 6.70 -16.97 -21.66
N TRP A 140 7.21 -17.68 -20.65
CA TRP A 140 8.25 -18.70 -20.78
C TRP A 140 7.62 -20.09 -20.79
N CYS A 141 8.36 -21.12 -21.21
CA CYS A 141 8.05 -22.49 -20.80
C CYS A 141 8.84 -22.80 -19.52
N GLY A 142 10.01 -23.44 -19.62
CA GLY A 142 10.87 -23.80 -18.46
C GLY A 142 12.34 -23.41 -18.59
N GLN A 143 12.70 -22.62 -19.61
CA GLN A 143 14.10 -22.32 -19.97
C GLN A 143 14.84 -21.58 -18.85
N ALA A 144 14.13 -20.76 -18.07
CA ALA A 144 14.70 -20.04 -16.94
C ALA A 144 15.37 -20.97 -15.91
N SER A 145 14.88 -22.22 -15.75
CA SER A 145 15.47 -23.21 -14.83
C SER A 145 16.92 -23.57 -15.18
N GLY A 146 17.32 -23.45 -16.46
CA GLY A 146 18.65 -23.77 -16.93
C GLY A 146 19.60 -22.57 -17.03
N LEU A 147 19.11 -21.34 -16.85
CA LEU A 147 19.93 -20.14 -17.04
C LEU A 147 20.81 -19.88 -15.81
N THR A 148 22.06 -19.50 -16.07
CA THR A 148 22.92 -18.84 -15.08
C THR A 148 22.45 -17.41 -14.81
N SER A 149 22.95 -16.81 -13.73
CA SER A 149 22.69 -15.40 -13.41
C SER A 149 23.04 -14.43 -14.54
N GLN A 150 24.19 -14.66 -15.19
CA GLN A 150 24.62 -13.81 -16.30
C GLN A 150 23.74 -13.99 -17.53
N GLN A 151 23.33 -15.23 -17.83
CA GLN A 151 22.43 -15.50 -18.95
C GLN A 151 21.04 -14.92 -18.73
N MET A 152 20.52 -14.94 -17.50
CA MET A 152 19.24 -14.27 -17.20
C MET A 152 19.32 -12.76 -17.48
N ILE A 153 20.45 -12.13 -17.15
CA ILE A 153 20.69 -10.72 -17.49
C ILE A 153 20.77 -10.54 -19.02
N SER A 154 21.64 -11.28 -19.69
CA SER A 154 21.94 -11.04 -21.12
C SER A 154 20.81 -11.46 -22.06
N ASN A 155 20.02 -12.46 -21.69
CA ASN A 155 19.01 -13.05 -22.57
C ASN A 155 17.61 -12.49 -22.31
N TYR A 156 17.37 -11.91 -21.13
CA TYR A 156 16.05 -11.41 -20.75
C TYR A 156 16.06 -9.99 -20.20
N LEU A 157 16.70 -9.75 -19.05
CA LEU A 157 16.54 -8.48 -18.33
C LEU A 157 17.07 -7.28 -19.13
N ALA A 158 18.27 -7.40 -19.69
CA ALA A 158 18.86 -6.34 -20.51
C ALA A 158 18.10 -6.14 -21.84
N PRO A 159 17.73 -7.18 -22.60
CA PRO A 159 16.89 -7.01 -23.79
C PRO A 159 15.49 -6.43 -23.52
N MET A 160 14.85 -6.77 -22.40
CA MET A 160 13.58 -6.14 -22.00
C MET A 160 13.75 -4.63 -21.82
N THR A 161 14.79 -4.20 -21.09
CA THR A 161 15.11 -2.77 -20.93
C THR A 161 15.47 -2.10 -22.24
N GLN A 162 16.12 -2.82 -23.16
CA GLN A 162 16.40 -2.31 -24.50
C GLN A 162 15.09 -2.07 -25.28
N LEU A 163 14.14 -2.99 -25.24
CA LEU A 163 12.83 -2.82 -25.89
C LEU A 163 12.03 -1.67 -25.29
N GLU A 164 12.08 -1.48 -23.97
CA GLU A 164 11.48 -0.32 -23.30
C GLU A 164 12.06 1.01 -23.79
N ALA A 165 13.39 1.07 -24.01
CA ALA A 165 14.06 2.25 -24.56
C ALA A 165 13.74 2.47 -26.04
N GLU A 166 13.59 1.40 -26.82
CA GLU A 166 13.23 1.46 -28.25
C GLU A 166 11.77 1.88 -28.47
N TYR A 167 10.85 1.44 -27.61
CA TYR A 167 9.42 1.72 -27.71
C TYR A 167 8.86 2.37 -26.42
N PRO A 168 9.20 3.64 -26.13
CA PRO A 168 8.83 4.30 -24.88
C PRO A 168 7.30 4.50 -24.71
N GLY A 169 6.52 4.28 -25.76
CA GLY A 169 5.05 4.31 -25.74
C GLY A 169 4.39 2.98 -25.41
N ILE A 170 5.17 1.94 -25.12
CA ILE A 170 4.73 0.58 -24.80
C ILE A 170 5.19 0.21 -23.40
N LYS A 171 4.28 -0.36 -22.61
CA LYS A 171 4.57 -0.96 -21.30
C LYS A 171 4.99 -2.40 -21.50
N PHE A 172 6.22 -2.75 -21.14
CA PHE A 172 6.71 -4.13 -21.18
C PHE A 172 6.53 -4.79 -19.82
N VAL A 173 5.78 -5.89 -19.78
CA VAL A 173 5.52 -6.65 -18.56
C VAL A 173 6.56 -7.76 -18.44
N TYR A 174 7.34 -7.71 -17.36
CA TYR A 174 8.24 -8.79 -16.97
C TYR A 174 7.42 -9.93 -16.35
N MET A 175 7.96 -11.14 -16.37
CA MET A 175 7.27 -12.34 -15.91
C MET A 175 8.26 -13.30 -15.25
N THR A 176 7.93 -13.81 -14.07
CA THR A 176 8.67 -14.95 -13.47
C THR A 176 8.29 -16.26 -14.17
N GLY A 177 9.12 -17.29 -14.01
CA GLY A 177 8.82 -18.65 -14.47
C GLY A 177 7.75 -19.34 -13.61
N HIS A 178 7.56 -20.64 -13.80
CA HIS A 178 6.65 -21.47 -12.97
C HIS A 178 7.37 -22.00 -11.71
N LEU A 179 6.73 -22.87 -10.95
CA LEU A 179 7.36 -23.76 -9.97
C LEU A 179 7.81 -25.06 -10.64
N ASP A 180 9.00 -25.54 -10.32
CA ASP A 180 9.57 -26.76 -10.92
C ASP A 180 9.89 -27.84 -9.86
N GLY A 181 9.40 -27.69 -8.63
CA GLY A 181 9.64 -28.63 -7.55
C GLY A 181 11.04 -28.56 -6.94
N SER A 182 11.90 -27.62 -7.38
CA SER A 182 13.26 -27.48 -6.85
C SER A 182 13.35 -26.69 -5.53
N GLY A 183 12.23 -26.14 -5.07
CA GLY A 183 12.11 -25.43 -3.80
C GLY A 183 12.86 -24.10 -3.73
N SER A 184 13.00 -23.56 -2.53
CA SER A 184 13.53 -22.20 -2.30
C SER A 184 15.01 -22.02 -2.68
N THR A 185 15.79 -23.10 -2.72
CA THR A 185 17.21 -23.07 -3.11
C THR A 185 17.43 -23.45 -4.59
N GLY A 186 16.38 -23.86 -5.29
CA GLY A 186 16.41 -24.27 -6.68
C GLY A 186 16.78 -23.14 -7.64
N ASN A 187 17.43 -23.48 -8.76
CA ASN A 187 17.93 -22.47 -9.69
C ASN A 187 16.82 -21.60 -10.28
N LEU A 188 15.65 -22.18 -10.57
CA LEU A 188 14.51 -21.41 -11.08
C LEU A 188 14.04 -20.36 -10.08
N ASN A 189 13.94 -20.72 -8.79
CA ASN A 189 13.60 -19.74 -7.75
C ASN A 189 14.65 -18.64 -7.64
N LEU A 190 15.94 -18.98 -7.73
CA LEU A 190 17.02 -17.98 -7.75
C LEU A 190 16.91 -17.04 -8.95
N ARG A 191 16.52 -17.55 -10.13
CA ARG A 191 16.28 -16.72 -11.33
C ARG A 191 15.02 -15.86 -11.18
N ASN A 192 13.94 -16.39 -10.62
CA ASN A 192 12.72 -15.63 -10.33
C ASN A 192 12.99 -14.48 -9.36
N ASN A 193 13.76 -14.73 -8.30
CA ASN A 193 14.20 -13.68 -7.37
C ASN A 193 15.08 -12.63 -8.04
N GLN A 194 15.92 -13.02 -8.99
CA GLN A 194 16.69 -12.07 -9.79
C GLN A 194 15.78 -11.16 -10.65
N ILE A 195 14.70 -11.71 -11.23
CA ILE A 195 13.71 -10.91 -11.97
C ILE A 195 12.99 -9.93 -11.03
N ARG A 196 12.51 -10.41 -9.87
CA ARG A 196 11.86 -9.58 -8.84
C ARG A 196 12.76 -8.44 -8.38
N GLU A 197 14.02 -8.75 -8.06
CA GLU A 197 14.99 -7.74 -7.64
C GLU A 197 15.25 -6.71 -8.73
N TYR A 198 15.40 -7.15 -9.98
CA TYR A 198 15.57 -6.25 -11.11
C TYR A 198 14.38 -5.32 -11.30
N VAL A 199 13.16 -5.86 -11.25
CA VAL A 199 11.92 -5.09 -11.37
C VAL A 199 11.85 -4.02 -10.29
N ARG A 200 12.08 -4.41 -9.02
CA ARG A 200 12.02 -3.51 -7.86
C ARG A 200 13.06 -2.41 -7.93
N LEU A 201 14.31 -2.76 -8.26
CA LEU A 201 15.40 -1.77 -8.34
C LEU A 201 15.23 -0.78 -9.51
N ASN A 202 14.45 -1.14 -10.54
CA ASN A 202 14.29 -0.33 -11.74
C ASN A 202 12.84 0.13 -11.99
N ASN A 203 11.95 0.01 -11.00
CA ASN A 203 10.54 0.40 -11.04
C ASN A 203 9.81 -0.12 -12.29
N LYS A 204 9.90 -1.44 -12.53
CA LYS A 204 9.31 -2.09 -13.70
C LYS A 204 7.93 -2.68 -13.38
N ILE A 205 7.33 -3.31 -14.39
CA ILE A 205 6.04 -3.99 -14.29
C ILE A 205 6.29 -5.50 -14.27
N LEU A 206 5.71 -6.23 -13.32
CA LEU A 206 5.87 -7.67 -13.17
C LEU A 206 4.52 -8.37 -13.06
N PHE A 207 4.37 -9.45 -13.82
CA PHE A 207 3.41 -10.51 -13.56
C PHE A 207 4.15 -11.68 -12.88
N ASP A 208 3.97 -11.83 -11.57
CA ASP A 208 4.71 -12.79 -10.77
C ASP A 208 4.03 -14.16 -10.77
N PHE A 209 4.16 -14.85 -11.90
CA PHE A 209 3.60 -16.17 -12.13
C PHE A 209 4.02 -17.20 -11.07
N ASN A 210 5.31 -17.21 -10.72
CA ASN A 210 5.88 -18.13 -9.73
C ASN A 210 5.26 -17.88 -8.34
N ASP A 211 5.10 -16.61 -7.96
CA ASP A 211 4.53 -16.26 -6.67
C ASP A 211 3.05 -16.68 -6.60
N ILE A 212 2.23 -16.36 -7.61
CA ILE A 212 0.81 -16.78 -7.65
C ILE A 212 0.66 -18.30 -7.51
N GLU A 213 1.59 -19.06 -8.07
CA GLU A 213 1.60 -20.53 -8.02
C GLU A 213 2.12 -21.11 -6.69
N SER A 214 2.79 -20.29 -5.88
CA SER A 214 3.39 -20.68 -4.60
C SER A 214 2.43 -20.57 -3.42
N TYR A 215 1.24 -19.99 -3.60
CA TYR A 215 0.29 -19.76 -2.51
C TYR A 215 -1.11 -20.26 -2.84
N ASP A 216 -1.78 -20.82 -1.82
CA ASP A 216 -3.22 -21.03 -1.89
C ASP A 216 -3.99 -19.72 -1.62
N PRO A 217 -5.31 -19.67 -1.91
CA PRO A 217 -6.10 -18.47 -1.61
C PRO A 217 -6.22 -18.12 -0.11
N GLY A 218 -5.74 -18.97 0.80
CA GLY A 218 -5.64 -18.72 2.23
C GLY A 218 -4.28 -18.17 2.66
N ASN A 219 -3.38 -17.84 1.71
CA ASN A 219 -2.00 -17.40 1.91
C ASN A 219 -1.09 -18.46 2.58
N VAL A 220 -1.40 -19.74 2.45
CA VAL A 220 -0.46 -20.81 2.80
C VAL A 220 0.57 -20.93 1.69
N GLU A 221 1.85 -20.87 2.06
CA GLU A 221 2.99 -20.94 1.14
C GLU A 221 3.43 -22.40 0.89
N TYR A 222 3.79 -22.70 -0.36
CA TYR A 222 4.12 -24.05 -0.84
C TYR A 222 5.45 -24.17 -1.59
N LEU A 223 6.12 -23.07 -1.97
CA LEU A 223 7.45 -23.14 -2.59
C LEU A 223 8.48 -23.73 -1.62
N SER A 224 8.40 -23.44 -0.31
CA SER A 224 9.23 -24.08 0.72
C SER A 224 8.98 -25.59 0.86
N LYS A 225 7.84 -26.07 0.36
CA LYS A 225 7.42 -27.47 0.34
C LYS A 225 7.70 -28.15 -1.00
N MET A 226 8.65 -27.61 -1.76
CA MET A 226 9.06 -28.15 -3.06
C MET A 226 7.89 -28.28 -4.04
N ALA A 227 6.92 -27.36 -3.99
CA ALA A 227 5.79 -27.43 -4.91
C ALA A 227 6.22 -27.31 -6.38
N ASN A 228 5.51 -28.00 -7.27
CA ASN A 228 5.70 -27.96 -8.72
C ASN A 228 4.55 -27.23 -9.44
N ASP A 229 4.62 -27.13 -10.76
CA ASP A 229 3.64 -26.43 -11.59
C ASP A 229 2.27 -27.13 -11.63
N ASN A 230 2.22 -28.43 -11.34
CA ASN A 230 0.99 -29.18 -11.15
C ASN A 230 0.31 -28.95 -9.79
N CYS A 231 0.86 -28.08 -8.94
CA CYS A 231 0.41 -27.82 -7.56
C CYS A 231 0.67 -28.97 -6.58
N ASP A 232 1.49 -29.95 -6.96
CA ASP A 232 1.90 -31.03 -6.06
C ASP A 232 3.03 -30.54 -5.15
N TYR A 233 3.01 -30.93 -3.87
CA TYR A 233 3.99 -30.52 -2.85
C TYR A 233 4.35 -31.67 -1.92
N ASP A 234 5.50 -31.56 -1.26
CA ASP A 234 5.99 -32.48 -0.24
C ASP A 234 5.41 -32.10 1.13
N SER A 235 4.50 -32.92 1.65
CA SER A 235 3.74 -32.58 2.86
C SER A 235 4.42 -32.97 4.17
N ASP A 236 5.45 -33.82 4.13
CA ASP A 236 6.16 -34.38 5.28
C ASP A 236 7.70 -34.25 5.20
N ASN A 237 8.21 -33.54 4.18
CA ASN A 237 9.62 -33.31 3.90
C ASN A 237 10.42 -34.59 3.62
N ASN A 238 9.79 -35.61 3.04
CA ASN A 238 10.44 -36.88 2.71
C ASN A 238 11.06 -36.92 1.30
N GLY A 239 10.91 -35.85 0.52
CA GLY A 239 11.38 -35.71 -0.86
C GLY A 239 10.40 -36.22 -1.93
N SER A 240 9.20 -36.65 -1.55
CA SER A 240 8.14 -37.09 -2.45
C SER A 240 7.00 -36.07 -2.48
N LEU A 241 6.56 -35.70 -3.68
CA LEU A 241 5.36 -34.88 -3.85
C LEU A 241 4.13 -35.77 -3.64
N ASP A 242 3.49 -35.66 -2.49
CA ASP A 242 2.47 -36.59 -2.01
C ASP A 242 1.06 -35.97 -1.86
N LYS A 243 0.96 -34.63 -1.96
CA LYS A 243 -0.30 -33.89 -1.89
C LYS A 243 -0.37 -32.82 -2.95
N ASN A 244 -1.60 -32.41 -3.27
CA ASN A 244 -1.87 -31.33 -4.20
C ASN A 244 -2.65 -30.20 -3.51
N TRP A 245 -2.05 -29.01 -3.41
CA TRP A 245 -2.63 -27.93 -2.59
C TRP A 245 -3.93 -27.38 -3.17
N ALA A 246 -4.02 -27.27 -4.50
CA ALA A 246 -5.20 -26.70 -5.16
C ALA A 246 -6.41 -27.64 -5.06
N VAL A 247 -6.19 -28.95 -5.22
CA VAL A 247 -7.24 -29.97 -5.02
C VAL A 247 -7.72 -29.97 -3.57
N ASN A 248 -6.80 -29.94 -2.61
CA ASN A 248 -7.14 -29.91 -1.18
C ASN A 248 -7.92 -28.64 -0.82
N TRP A 249 -7.52 -27.48 -1.36
CA TRP A 249 -8.18 -26.22 -1.10
C TRP A 249 -9.62 -26.19 -1.62
N ILE A 250 -9.86 -26.67 -2.86
CA ILE A 250 -11.21 -26.80 -3.42
C ILE A 250 -12.09 -27.69 -2.54
N ALA A 251 -11.56 -28.84 -2.12
CA ALA A 251 -12.30 -29.79 -1.28
C ALA A 251 -12.66 -29.19 0.10
N ALA A 252 -11.78 -28.37 0.66
CA ALA A 252 -12.02 -27.67 1.92
C ALA A 252 -12.95 -26.46 1.79
N ASN A 253 -13.08 -25.87 0.60
CA ASN A 253 -13.82 -24.62 0.37
C ASN A 253 -14.90 -24.76 -0.73
N PRO A 254 -15.87 -25.70 -0.60
CA PRO A 254 -16.82 -25.99 -1.67
C PRO A 254 -17.77 -24.83 -2.02
N SER A 255 -18.02 -23.92 -1.07
CA SER A 255 -18.91 -22.77 -1.25
C SER A 255 -18.20 -21.50 -1.73
N SER A 256 -16.89 -21.56 -1.98
CA SER A 256 -16.12 -20.39 -2.44
C SER A 256 -16.42 -20.07 -3.90
N ASP A 257 -16.51 -18.78 -4.23
CA ASP A 257 -16.58 -18.29 -5.62
C ASP A 257 -15.41 -18.81 -6.47
N LEU A 258 -14.22 -18.95 -5.88
CA LEU A 258 -13.06 -19.52 -6.57
C LEU A 258 -13.26 -20.99 -6.92
N THR A 259 -13.86 -21.76 -6.01
CA THR A 259 -14.23 -23.16 -6.28
C THR A 259 -15.28 -23.23 -7.38
N HIS A 260 -16.28 -22.36 -7.35
CA HIS A 260 -17.30 -22.30 -8.39
C HIS A 260 -16.70 -21.95 -9.77
N LEU A 261 -15.86 -20.92 -9.85
CA LEU A 261 -15.13 -20.54 -11.06
C LEU A 261 -14.27 -21.68 -11.61
N ALA A 262 -13.47 -22.32 -10.75
CA ALA A 262 -12.57 -23.40 -11.13
C ALA A 262 -13.32 -24.64 -11.63
N THR A 263 -14.43 -25.01 -10.99
CA THR A 263 -15.17 -26.24 -11.32
C THR A 263 -16.18 -26.06 -12.46
N THR A 264 -16.72 -24.86 -12.65
CA THR A 264 -17.82 -24.61 -13.58
C THR A 264 -17.37 -23.92 -14.87
N HIS A 265 -16.44 -22.98 -14.77
CA HIS A 265 -16.11 -22.08 -15.88
C HIS A 265 -14.68 -22.28 -16.42
N CYS A 266 -13.77 -22.84 -15.63
CA CYS A 266 -12.40 -23.04 -16.05
C CYS A 266 -12.24 -24.28 -16.93
N GLY A 267 -11.68 -24.07 -18.13
CA GLY A 267 -11.17 -25.13 -18.99
C GLY A 267 -9.92 -25.81 -18.42
N ASP A 268 -9.27 -26.61 -19.24
CA ASP A 268 -8.03 -27.29 -18.84
C ASP A 268 -6.91 -26.27 -18.62
N CYS A 269 -6.25 -26.38 -17.47
CA CYS A 269 -5.14 -25.54 -17.08
C CYS A 269 -3.84 -26.27 -17.42
N ALA A 270 -3.10 -25.78 -18.42
CA ALA A 270 -1.90 -26.48 -18.90
C ALA A 270 -0.88 -26.68 -17.77
N HIS A 271 -0.48 -27.93 -17.53
CA HIS A 271 0.48 -28.34 -16.49
C HIS A 271 0.09 -27.98 -15.05
N SER A 272 -1.15 -27.55 -14.80
CA SER A 272 -1.54 -27.01 -13.49
C SER A 272 -3.00 -27.32 -13.15
N GLN A 273 -3.43 -26.87 -11.97
CA GLN A 273 -4.81 -27.03 -11.51
C GLN A 273 -5.68 -25.83 -11.90
N LYS A 274 -6.96 -26.08 -12.15
CA LYS A 274 -7.93 -25.05 -12.57
C LYS A 274 -7.97 -23.86 -11.63
N LEU A 275 -7.89 -24.10 -10.32
CA LEU A 275 -7.82 -23.03 -9.31
C LEU A 275 -6.66 -22.07 -9.58
N ASN A 276 -5.49 -22.59 -9.94
CA ASN A 276 -4.29 -21.80 -10.21
C ASN A 276 -4.46 -20.92 -11.47
N CYS A 277 -5.08 -21.46 -12.53
CA CYS A 277 -5.49 -20.65 -13.68
C CYS A 277 -6.45 -19.52 -13.29
N ILE A 278 -7.44 -19.77 -12.43
CA ILE A 278 -8.35 -18.71 -11.94
C ILE A 278 -7.57 -17.62 -11.19
N GLN A 279 -6.64 -18.00 -10.29
CA GLN A 279 -5.81 -17.03 -9.57
C GLN A 279 -5.01 -16.15 -10.55
N LYS A 280 -4.36 -16.75 -11.55
CA LYS A 280 -3.63 -16.03 -12.60
C LYS A 280 -4.53 -15.14 -13.45
N GLY A 281 -5.72 -15.62 -13.79
CA GLY A 281 -6.74 -14.84 -14.51
C GLY A 281 -7.18 -13.60 -13.73
N ARG A 282 -7.36 -13.71 -12.41
CA ARG A 282 -7.70 -12.57 -11.54
C ARG A 282 -6.52 -11.59 -11.43
N ALA A 283 -5.32 -12.09 -11.18
CA ALA A 283 -4.11 -11.28 -11.07
C ALA A 283 -3.80 -10.52 -12.37
N VAL A 284 -4.03 -11.12 -13.53
CA VAL A 284 -3.75 -10.45 -14.82
C VAL A 284 -4.81 -9.39 -15.14
N TRP A 285 -6.08 -9.60 -14.77
CA TRP A 285 -7.09 -8.56 -14.86
C TRP A 285 -6.80 -7.38 -13.92
N TRP A 286 -6.29 -7.67 -12.72
CA TRP A 286 -5.81 -6.64 -11.79
C TRP A 286 -4.67 -5.84 -12.45
N LEU A 287 -3.72 -6.53 -13.09
CA LEU A 287 -2.63 -5.88 -13.83
C LEU A 287 -3.18 -4.96 -14.94
N TRP A 288 -4.13 -5.44 -15.75
CA TRP A 288 -4.76 -4.62 -16.80
C TRP A 288 -5.43 -3.38 -16.23
N ALA A 289 -6.20 -3.51 -15.15
CA ALA A 289 -6.82 -2.36 -14.50
C ALA A 289 -5.76 -1.35 -14.02
N ARG A 290 -4.68 -1.80 -13.37
CA ARG A 290 -3.58 -0.92 -12.93
C ARG A 290 -2.88 -0.24 -14.10
N LEU A 291 -2.57 -0.97 -15.17
CA LEU A 291 -1.93 -0.40 -16.37
C LEU A 291 -2.84 0.59 -17.11
N ALA A 292 -4.16 0.46 -16.97
CA ALA A 292 -5.13 1.38 -17.52
C ALA A 292 -5.26 2.70 -16.72
N GLY A 293 -4.69 2.76 -15.50
CA GLY A 293 -4.70 3.93 -14.64
C GLY A 293 -5.63 3.83 -13.43
N TRP A 294 -6.21 2.67 -13.14
CA TRP A 294 -6.89 2.46 -11.86
C TRP A 294 -5.88 2.45 -10.73
N ASN A 295 -6.04 3.33 -9.74
CA ASN A 295 -5.31 3.27 -8.47
C ASN A 295 -6.15 2.49 -7.46
N GLU A 296 -5.64 1.32 -7.08
CA GLU A 296 -6.23 0.53 -5.99
C GLU A 296 -6.17 1.35 -4.70
N THR A 297 -7.21 1.26 -3.87
CA THR A 297 -7.29 1.98 -2.60
C THR A 297 -7.60 1.01 -1.46
N TYR A 298 -6.99 1.24 -0.31
CA TYR A 298 -7.19 0.46 0.90
C TYR A 298 -7.73 1.33 2.03
N PRO A 299 -8.75 0.85 2.77
CA PRO A 299 -9.25 1.57 3.93
C PRO A 299 -8.24 1.51 5.09
N LEU A 300 -7.98 2.66 5.69
CA LEU A 300 -7.32 2.84 6.98
C LEU A 300 -8.37 3.29 7.99
N THR A 301 -8.60 2.47 9.02
CA THR A 301 -9.46 2.82 10.13
C THR A 301 -8.63 3.12 11.37
N VAL A 302 -8.82 4.29 11.96
CA VAL A 302 -8.21 4.68 13.24
C VAL A 302 -9.23 4.58 14.37
N SER A 303 -8.76 4.29 15.57
CA SER A 303 -9.59 4.23 16.78
C SER A 303 -8.88 4.91 17.93
N LYS A 304 -9.64 5.60 18.79
CA LYS A 304 -9.11 6.18 20.02
C LYS A 304 -9.51 5.31 21.20
N VAL A 305 -8.58 5.08 22.13
CA VAL A 305 -8.81 4.32 23.36
C VAL A 305 -8.13 5.01 24.54
N GLY A 306 -8.42 4.51 25.75
CA GLY A 306 -7.84 5.01 27.00
C GLY A 306 -8.74 6.01 27.74
N SER A 307 -8.24 6.52 28.86
CA SER A 307 -8.98 7.43 29.76
C SER A 307 -8.83 8.91 29.40
N GLY A 308 -7.88 9.24 28.54
CA GLY A 308 -7.63 10.60 28.07
C GLY A 308 -8.43 10.95 26.82
N VAL A 309 -8.35 12.23 26.46
CA VAL A 309 -8.97 12.82 25.28
C VAL A 309 -7.91 13.36 24.31
N GLY A 310 -8.23 13.35 23.03
CA GLY A 310 -7.33 13.77 21.97
C GLY A 310 -7.94 13.60 20.58
N THR A 311 -7.25 14.16 19.59
CA THR A 311 -7.58 14.05 18.17
C THR A 311 -6.49 13.30 17.41
N LEU A 312 -6.87 12.73 16.25
CA LEU A 312 -5.94 12.13 15.31
C LEU A 312 -6.14 12.79 13.95
N SER A 313 -5.04 13.13 13.29
CA SER A 313 -5.06 13.60 11.90
C SER A 313 -4.11 12.77 11.04
N SER A 314 -4.29 12.80 9.73
CA SER A 314 -3.41 12.14 8.76
C SER A 314 -2.79 13.09 7.75
N ASP A 315 -1.63 12.69 7.21
CA ASP A 315 -1.05 13.19 5.97
C ASP A 315 -0.69 11.99 5.06
N PRO A 316 -1.29 11.82 3.87
CA PRO A 316 -2.27 12.71 3.24
C PRO A 316 -3.56 12.92 4.06
N GLU A 317 -4.20 14.08 3.86
CA GLU A 317 -5.45 14.42 4.53
C GLU A 317 -6.55 13.39 4.24
N GLY A 318 -7.41 13.14 5.22
CA GLY A 318 -8.57 12.25 5.08
C GLY A 318 -9.05 11.66 6.41
N ILE A 319 -8.17 11.52 7.39
CA ILE A 319 -8.54 11.17 8.77
C ILE A 319 -8.48 12.44 9.64
N ASP A 320 -9.59 12.73 10.31
CA ASP A 320 -9.69 13.69 11.42
C ASP A 320 -10.59 13.10 12.50
N CYS A 321 -9.99 12.23 13.32
CA CYS A 321 -10.70 11.39 14.29
C CYS A 321 -11.10 12.18 15.54
N GLY A 322 -11.90 13.22 15.33
CA GLY A 322 -12.97 13.74 16.19
C GLY A 322 -14.36 13.56 15.55
N THR A 323 -14.45 13.41 14.22
CA THR A 323 -15.71 13.16 13.48
C THR A 323 -15.60 12.06 12.42
N ASP A 324 -14.42 11.88 11.81
CA ASP A 324 -14.15 10.85 10.81
C ASP A 324 -12.87 10.08 11.14
N CYS A 325 -13.01 8.77 11.27
CA CYS A 325 -11.94 7.88 11.69
C CYS A 325 -11.63 6.80 10.64
N SER A 326 -12.11 6.95 9.40
CA SER A 326 -11.84 5.98 8.34
C SER A 326 -11.74 6.61 6.96
N GLU A 327 -10.64 6.38 6.26
CA GLU A 327 -10.43 6.87 4.87
C GLU A 327 -9.77 5.79 4.00
N SER A 328 -10.06 5.78 2.70
CA SER A 328 -9.40 4.95 1.70
C SER A 328 -8.26 5.69 1.01
N TYR A 329 -7.04 5.17 1.18
CA TYR A 329 -5.84 5.71 0.55
C TYR A 329 -5.38 4.84 -0.60
N SER A 330 -4.73 5.42 -1.61
CA SER A 330 -4.18 4.64 -2.73
C SER A 330 -3.12 3.64 -2.25
N SER A 331 -2.98 2.52 -2.96
CA SER A 331 -1.92 1.55 -2.74
C SER A 331 -0.56 2.23 -2.68
N ASP A 332 0.30 1.74 -1.80
CA ASP A 332 1.67 2.21 -1.58
C ASP A 332 1.78 3.63 -1.02
N THR A 333 0.65 4.25 -0.66
CA THR A 333 0.63 5.52 0.07
C THR A 333 1.13 5.28 1.50
N THR A 334 2.15 6.03 1.91
CA THR A 334 2.53 6.14 3.32
C THR A 334 1.66 7.19 3.99
N VAL A 335 0.85 6.80 4.97
CA VAL A 335 -0.04 7.71 5.70
C VAL A 335 0.56 8.03 7.06
N THR A 336 1.00 9.26 7.28
CA THR A 336 1.53 9.70 8.58
C THR A 336 0.39 10.09 9.49
N LEU A 337 0.26 9.43 10.64
CA LEU A 337 -0.76 9.72 11.66
C LEU A 337 -0.16 10.58 12.78
N THR A 338 -0.84 11.67 13.11
CA THR A 338 -0.46 12.57 14.20
C THR A 338 -1.51 12.53 15.30
N ALA A 339 -1.09 12.12 16.50
CA ALA A 339 -1.91 12.19 17.70
C ALA A 339 -1.67 13.50 18.46
N THR A 340 -2.75 14.24 18.72
CA THR A 340 -2.71 15.48 19.48
C THR A 340 -3.56 15.32 20.73
N PRO A 341 -2.96 15.14 21.92
CA PRO A 341 -3.68 15.11 23.17
C PRO A 341 -4.38 16.45 23.43
N GLU A 342 -5.60 16.41 23.95
CA GLU A 342 -6.25 17.60 24.49
C GLU A 342 -5.68 17.94 25.88
N ALA A 343 -6.02 19.13 26.38
CA ALA A 343 -5.58 19.58 27.70
C ALA A 343 -5.96 18.57 28.79
N GLY A 344 -5.00 18.27 29.68
CA GLY A 344 -5.19 17.29 30.76
C GLY A 344 -5.06 15.83 30.32
N SER A 345 -4.63 15.55 29.09
CA SER A 345 -4.32 14.20 28.62
C SER A 345 -2.90 14.12 28.05
N HIS A 346 -2.39 12.90 27.88
CA HIS A 346 -1.17 12.63 27.13
C HIS A 346 -1.38 11.42 26.21
N PHE A 347 -0.59 11.38 25.14
CA PHE A 347 -0.55 10.25 24.22
C PHE A 347 0.29 9.12 24.82
N SER A 348 -0.31 7.94 24.99
CA SER A 348 0.33 6.77 25.61
C SER A 348 0.96 5.84 24.57
N GLY A 349 0.43 5.78 23.35
CA GLY A 349 1.03 5.02 22.27
C GLY A 349 0.08 4.55 21.17
N TRP A 350 0.65 3.94 20.15
CA TRP A 350 -0.04 3.34 19.02
C TRP A 350 -0.21 1.82 19.20
N GLY A 351 -1.27 1.29 18.60
CA GLY A 351 -1.54 -0.14 18.44
C GLY A 351 -2.02 -0.49 17.03
N GLY A 352 -2.16 -1.80 16.75
CA GLY A 352 -2.57 -2.30 15.44
C GLY A 352 -1.42 -2.28 14.44
N SER A 353 -1.61 -1.57 13.32
CA SER A 353 -0.61 -1.46 12.24
C SER A 353 0.59 -0.57 12.60
N CYS A 354 0.53 0.10 13.75
CA CYS A 354 1.61 0.84 14.39
C CYS A 354 1.82 0.35 15.81
N THR A 355 3.02 0.56 16.38
CA THR A 355 3.33 0.19 17.76
C THR A 355 4.23 1.22 18.44
N GLY A 356 4.12 1.33 19.77
CA GLY A 356 4.92 2.24 20.59
C GLY A 356 4.45 3.70 20.50
N SER A 357 5.21 4.63 21.08
CA SER A 357 4.85 6.06 21.16
C SER A 357 5.56 6.95 20.11
N GLY A 358 6.28 6.35 19.17
CA GLY A 358 6.98 7.05 18.09
C GLY A 358 6.07 7.50 16.94
N SER A 359 6.68 7.86 15.81
CA SER A 359 5.94 8.18 14.58
C SER A 359 5.15 6.96 14.08
N CYS A 360 3.89 7.17 13.69
CA CYS A 360 3.07 6.14 13.05
C CYS A 360 2.87 6.51 11.58
N ALA A 361 3.37 5.67 10.68
CA ALA A 361 3.33 5.90 9.24
C ALA A 361 3.07 4.59 8.47
N PRO A 362 1.87 3.98 8.58
CA PRO A 362 1.55 2.76 7.85
C PRO A 362 1.64 2.98 6.33
N VAL A 363 2.22 2.00 5.63
CA VAL A 363 2.16 1.91 4.17
C VAL A 363 0.90 1.14 3.77
N MET A 364 0.09 1.73 2.90
CA MET A 364 -1.21 1.19 2.49
C MET A 364 -1.04 0.14 1.41
N SER A 365 -0.81 -1.11 1.85
CA SER A 365 -0.71 -2.29 0.98
C SER A 365 -1.87 -3.28 1.16
N SER A 366 -2.77 -2.98 2.08
CA SER A 366 -3.94 -3.75 2.46
C SER A 366 -4.84 -2.86 3.32
N THR A 367 -6.04 -3.31 3.66
CA THR A 367 -6.81 -2.70 4.76
C THR A 367 -5.96 -2.66 6.02
N ARG A 368 -5.95 -1.52 6.72
CA ARG A 368 -5.17 -1.31 7.95
C ARG A 368 -6.07 -0.79 9.06
N THR A 369 -5.75 -1.19 10.29
CA THR A 369 -6.33 -0.61 11.51
C THR A 369 -5.22 -0.08 12.40
N VAL A 370 -5.44 1.08 12.99
CA VAL A 370 -4.53 1.70 13.98
C VAL A 370 -5.34 2.13 15.19
N THR A 371 -4.77 1.94 16.36
CA THR A 371 -5.34 2.44 17.62
C THR A 371 -4.40 3.47 18.22
N ALA A 372 -4.95 4.56 18.72
CA ALA A 372 -4.23 5.59 19.46
C ALA A 372 -4.74 5.61 20.89
N GLU A 373 -3.86 5.40 21.85
CA GLU A 373 -4.19 5.44 23.27
C GLU A 373 -3.85 6.82 23.85
N PHE A 374 -4.85 7.44 24.47
CA PHE A 374 -4.69 8.65 25.27
C PHE A 374 -5.00 8.31 26.72
N SER A 375 -4.15 8.75 27.64
CA SER A 375 -4.38 8.60 29.08
C SER A 375 -4.56 9.96 29.73
N ILE A 376 -5.43 10.02 30.72
CA ILE A 376 -5.63 11.23 31.51
C ILE A 376 -4.35 11.53 32.30
N ASN A 377 -3.99 12.81 32.40
CA ASN A 377 -2.95 13.23 33.31
C ASN A 377 -3.50 13.19 34.74
N ASP A 378 -2.69 12.71 35.67
CA ASP A 378 -3.02 12.68 37.09
C ASP A 378 -2.64 14.01 37.75
N ASP A 379 -3.25 15.09 37.27
CA ASP A 379 -2.93 16.47 37.68
C ASP A 379 -3.95 17.06 38.65
N VAL A 380 -5.15 16.51 38.69
CA VAL A 380 -6.24 16.84 39.62
C VAL A 380 -6.85 15.55 40.16
N ARG A 381 -7.28 15.52 41.43
CA ARG A 381 -7.98 14.38 42.01
C ARG A 381 -9.20 14.79 42.83
N ILE A 382 -10.25 13.98 42.73
CA ILE A 382 -11.32 13.92 43.73
C ILE A 382 -11.20 12.57 44.42
N ILE A 383 -10.85 12.58 45.71
CA ILE A 383 -10.46 11.38 46.46
C ILE A 383 -9.26 10.71 45.75
N ASP A 384 -9.47 9.55 45.12
CA ASP A 384 -8.45 8.79 44.39
C ASP A 384 -8.68 8.75 42.87
N THR A 385 -9.73 9.42 42.37
CA THR A 385 -10.04 9.46 40.93
C THR A 385 -9.24 10.57 40.25
N PRO A 386 -8.40 10.27 39.25
CA PRO A 386 -7.61 11.26 38.54
C PRO A 386 -8.41 12.01 37.48
N TYR A 387 -8.08 13.29 37.33
CA TYR A 387 -8.61 14.20 36.32
C TYR A 387 -7.46 15.04 35.77
N GLY A 388 -7.54 15.36 34.49
CA GLY A 388 -6.51 16.14 33.79
C GLY A 388 -6.61 17.65 33.98
N THR A 389 -7.81 18.15 34.29
CA THR A 389 -8.10 19.59 34.39
C THR A 389 -9.02 19.88 35.58
N LEU A 390 -9.02 21.12 36.05
CA LEU A 390 -9.92 21.57 37.12
C LEU A 390 -11.37 21.55 36.65
N ALA A 391 -11.65 21.94 35.40
CA ALA A 391 -13.01 21.93 34.86
C ALA A 391 -13.59 20.51 34.77
N ASN A 392 -12.80 19.52 34.30
CA ASN A 392 -13.25 18.13 34.21
C ASN A 392 -13.46 17.52 35.61
N ALA A 393 -12.57 17.79 36.57
CA ALA A 393 -12.82 17.38 37.95
C ALA A 393 -14.10 18.01 38.50
N TYR A 394 -14.29 19.32 38.32
CA TYR A 394 -15.49 20.01 38.80
C TYR A 394 -16.77 19.47 38.16
N SER A 395 -16.79 19.10 36.88
CA SER A 395 -18.01 18.54 36.26
C SER A 395 -18.46 17.22 36.90
N HIS A 396 -17.52 16.47 37.50
CA HIS A 396 -17.77 15.21 38.20
C HIS A 396 -17.89 15.35 39.72
N ALA A 397 -17.65 16.55 40.26
CA ALA A 397 -17.73 16.82 41.68
C ALA A 397 -19.17 16.69 42.21
N GLN A 398 -19.30 16.26 43.46
CA GLN A 398 -20.53 16.22 44.25
C GLN A 398 -20.48 17.27 45.37
N GLU A 399 -21.62 17.52 46.03
CA GLU A 399 -21.69 18.37 47.22
C GLU A 399 -20.61 18.00 48.25
N GLY A 400 -19.84 18.99 48.70
CA GLY A 400 -18.74 18.83 49.65
C GLY A 400 -17.45 18.24 49.07
N SER A 401 -17.34 18.05 47.75
CA SER A 401 -16.12 17.49 47.14
C SER A 401 -14.89 18.36 47.38
N ILE A 402 -13.78 17.70 47.68
CA ILE A 402 -12.44 18.31 47.72
C ILE A 402 -11.73 17.96 46.42
N ILE A 403 -11.51 18.98 45.59
CA ILE A 403 -10.79 18.90 44.33
C ILE A 403 -9.34 19.32 44.61
N LYS A 404 -8.44 18.34 44.62
CA LYS A 404 -7.00 18.57 44.84
C LYS A 404 -6.33 18.78 43.48
N SER A 405 -5.42 19.75 43.36
CA SER A 405 -4.69 20.03 42.12
C SER A 405 -3.19 20.19 42.35
N ARG A 406 -2.38 19.75 41.38
CA ARG A 406 -0.93 19.85 41.46
C ARG A 406 -0.45 21.29 41.40
N ALA A 407 0.72 21.54 41.99
CA ALA A 407 1.47 22.79 41.90
C ALA A 407 1.96 23.03 40.46
N MET A 408 1.08 23.55 39.61
CA MET A 408 1.33 23.88 38.20
C MET A 408 0.38 24.96 37.72
N THR A 409 0.55 25.38 36.46
CA THR A 409 -0.38 26.30 35.79
C THR A 409 -1.38 25.51 34.95
N PHE A 410 -2.67 25.70 35.22
CA PHE A 410 -3.78 25.24 34.39
C PHE A 410 -4.20 26.40 33.49
N VAL A 411 -4.11 26.20 32.17
CA VAL A 411 -4.58 27.18 31.17
C VAL A 411 -5.98 26.76 30.74
N GLU A 412 -6.99 27.21 31.50
CA GLU A 412 -8.39 26.87 31.27
C GLU A 412 -9.31 27.94 31.87
N ASN A 413 -10.55 28.00 31.39
CA ASN A 413 -11.62 28.72 32.08
C ASN A 413 -12.35 27.75 33.00
N LEU A 414 -12.60 28.17 34.23
CA LEU A 414 -13.29 27.36 35.23
C LEU A 414 -14.64 28.02 35.56
N ASP A 415 -15.72 27.41 35.07
CA ASP A 415 -17.09 27.85 35.37
C ASP A 415 -17.71 27.01 36.50
N LEU A 416 -17.84 27.64 37.67
CA LEU A 416 -18.42 27.07 38.88
C LEU A 416 -19.89 27.51 39.01
N SER A 417 -20.72 27.05 38.07
CA SER A 417 -22.12 27.44 37.95
C SER A 417 -23.12 26.41 38.51
N ARG A 418 -22.64 25.24 38.96
CA ARG A 418 -23.50 24.21 39.57
C ARG A 418 -23.82 24.58 41.02
N GLU A 419 -25.05 24.34 41.45
CA GLU A 419 -25.52 24.57 42.83
C GLU A 419 -24.97 23.54 43.83
N ILE A 420 -23.64 23.45 43.96
CA ILE A 420 -22.94 22.58 44.90
C ILE A 420 -21.82 23.31 45.64
N GLY A 421 -21.56 22.89 46.87
CA GLY A 421 -20.38 23.26 47.66
C GLY A 421 -19.14 22.47 47.22
N VAL A 422 -18.04 23.14 46.85
CA VAL A 422 -16.75 22.49 46.57
C VAL A 422 -15.57 23.21 47.21
N THR A 423 -14.51 22.46 47.53
CA THR A 423 -13.21 23.02 47.92
C THR A 423 -12.18 22.76 46.84
N LEU A 424 -11.59 23.81 46.27
CA LEU A 424 -10.43 23.71 45.38
C LEU A 424 -9.15 23.86 46.21
N GLN A 425 -8.38 22.77 46.36
CA GLN A 425 -7.10 22.75 47.08
C GLN A 425 -5.93 22.63 46.10
N GLY A 426 -5.15 23.68 45.98
CA GLY A 426 -3.98 23.74 45.10
C GLY A 426 -2.66 23.37 45.77
N GLY A 427 -1.63 23.21 44.94
CA GLY A 427 -0.25 23.17 45.39
C GLY A 427 0.37 21.80 45.63
N TYR A 428 -0.30 20.71 45.25
CA TYR A 428 0.17 19.36 45.54
C TYR A 428 1.38 18.95 44.69
N LEU A 429 2.31 18.20 45.28
CA LEU A 429 3.36 17.47 44.55
C LEU A 429 2.77 16.29 43.76
N SER A 430 3.57 15.70 42.86
CA SER A 430 3.21 14.43 42.20
C SER A 430 2.87 13.37 43.24
N GLY A 431 1.65 12.81 43.16
CA GLY A 431 1.14 11.80 44.09
C GLY A 431 0.27 12.33 45.25
N PHE A 432 0.01 13.64 45.34
CA PHE A 432 -0.99 14.25 46.24
C PHE A 432 -0.80 14.03 47.75
N GLY A 433 0.34 13.50 48.19
CA GLY A 433 0.65 13.28 49.61
C GLY A 433 1.24 14.49 50.34
N SER A 434 1.67 15.53 49.61
CA SER A 434 2.31 16.72 50.17
C SER A 434 2.01 17.96 49.32
N ILE A 435 2.03 19.12 49.95
CA ILE A 435 1.81 20.43 49.32
C ILE A 435 3.14 21.18 49.31
N SER A 436 3.50 21.77 48.17
CA SER A 436 4.78 22.46 47.99
C SER A 436 4.67 23.91 47.50
N ASP A 437 3.58 24.26 46.80
CA ASP A 437 3.41 25.59 46.20
C ASP A 437 1.92 25.98 46.10
N PHE A 438 1.56 26.91 45.23
CA PHE A 438 0.20 27.22 44.79
C PHE A 438 -0.09 26.57 43.43
N THR A 439 -1.36 26.29 43.16
CA THR A 439 -1.84 26.04 41.79
C THR A 439 -2.21 27.35 41.15
N ILE A 440 -1.83 27.56 39.89
CA ILE A 440 -2.17 28.76 39.12
C ILE A 440 -3.26 28.40 38.11
N LEU A 441 -4.37 29.12 38.12
CA LEU A 441 -5.36 29.13 37.05
C LEU A 441 -5.10 30.35 36.17
N ASP A 442 -4.65 30.12 34.94
CA ASP A 442 -4.43 31.15 33.92
C ASP A 442 -5.63 31.15 32.96
N GLY A 443 -6.64 31.95 33.31
CA GLY A 443 -7.94 31.96 32.67
C GLY A 443 -9.03 32.50 33.58
N VAL A 444 -10.27 32.44 33.11
CA VAL A 444 -11.42 33.03 33.81
C VAL A 444 -11.98 32.07 34.84
N LEU A 445 -12.05 32.50 36.10
CA LEU A 445 -12.82 31.85 37.15
C LEU A 445 -14.19 32.51 37.29
N ASN A 446 -15.25 31.80 36.90
CA ASN A 446 -16.63 32.22 37.13
C ASN A 446 -17.21 31.45 38.33
N ILE A 447 -17.86 32.17 39.24
CA ILE A 447 -18.56 31.58 40.39
C ILE A 447 -19.99 32.08 40.34
N ALA A 448 -20.94 31.19 40.02
CA ALA A 448 -22.32 31.56 39.73
C ALA A 448 -23.37 30.72 40.46
N GLY A 449 -23.01 29.56 41.03
CA GLY A 449 -23.91 28.71 41.82
C GLY A 449 -23.19 28.07 43.02
N GLY A 450 -23.94 27.68 44.04
CA GLY A 450 -23.42 26.95 45.20
C GLY A 450 -22.41 27.73 46.06
N GLY A 451 -21.41 27.03 46.60
CA GLY A 451 -20.37 27.61 47.46
C GLY A 451 -18.97 27.11 47.09
N VAL A 452 -17.99 28.01 47.04
CA VAL A 452 -16.62 27.65 46.65
C VAL A 452 -15.64 28.08 47.73
N THR A 453 -14.84 27.13 48.21
CA THR A 453 -13.66 27.42 49.05
C THR A 453 -12.41 27.28 48.21
N LEU A 454 -11.61 28.35 48.12
CA LEU A 454 -10.32 28.33 47.44
C LEU A 454 -9.20 28.24 48.47
N ASP A 455 -8.35 27.23 48.35
CA ASP A 455 -7.19 27.03 49.20
C ASP A 455 -5.96 26.84 48.31
N ARG A 456 -4.95 27.70 48.48
CA ARG A 456 -3.69 27.69 47.71
C ARG A 456 -3.87 27.69 46.17
N LEU A 457 -4.89 28.40 45.69
CA LEU A 457 -5.11 28.68 44.28
C LEU A 457 -4.82 30.16 43.99
N VAL A 458 -4.14 30.44 42.88
CA VAL A 458 -3.92 31.79 42.33
C VAL A 458 -4.63 31.87 40.98
N VAL A 459 -5.53 32.84 40.81
CA VAL A 459 -6.15 33.14 39.51
C VAL A 459 -5.40 34.32 38.90
N LYS A 460 -4.94 34.17 37.65
CA LYS A 460 -4.19 35.21 36.92
C LYS A 460 -5.01 35.86 35.82
#